data_AF-A0A7C4XCA0-F1
#
_entry.id   AF-A0A7C4XCA0-F1
#
_cell.length_a   1.000
_cell.length_b   1.000
_cell.length_c   1.000
_cell.angle_alpha   90.00
_cell.angle_beta   90.00
_cell.angle_gamma   90.00
#
_symmetry.space_group_name_H-M   'P 1'
#
loop_
_entity.id
_entity.type
_entity.pdbx_description
1 polymer ?
#
loop_
_entity_poly.entity_id
_entity_poly.type
_entity_poly.pdbx_seq_one_letter_code
_entity_poly.pdbx_strand_id
1 'polypeptide(L)'
;MSDVVRVSGLDAEIEVFRDEWGIPHVRAATVHDAFFGQGFVHAEDRLGQLEYDRRRAHGRWAEVAGEPAVAFDVFARRCGLRDAATREADALAPKAREVLDAYAAGINAYLELGRDLPPDLARVGVVPAPWRAADCCAVFLVRHVVFANWQKKLWRGRLAAALGADAVARLESADRRPVPLIIPPPELFTPDDRDPADLAPVLAAMAQVAGAAAGSNAWALAGSRTASGRPLVA
;
A
#
# COMPACT_ATOMS: atom_id res chain seq x y z
N MET A 1 3.23 2.41 -34.50
CA MET A 1 3.90 3.73 -34.57
C MET A 1 4.40 4.02 -33.17
N SER A 2 5.67 4.40 -33.01
CA SER A 2 6.17 4.89 -31.73
C SER A 2 5.66 6.32 -31.54
N ASP A 3 4.72 6.52 -30.62
CA ASP A 3 4.22 7.86 -30.31
C ASP A 3 5.23 8.58 -29.42
N VAL A 4 5.73 9.72 -29.88
CA VAL A 4 6.65 10.57 -29.11
C VAL A 4 5.83 11.55 -28.30
N VAL A 5 5.93 11.47 -26.97
CA VAL A 5 5.31 12.40 -26.03
C VAL A 5 6.37 13.31 -25.45
N ARG A 6 6.16 14.62 -25.51
CA ARG A 6 7.06 15.61 -24.89
C ARG A 6 6.53 16.01 -23.52
N VAL A 7 7.39 15.92 -22.52
CA VAL A 7 7.10 16.27 -21.13
C VAL A 7 8.26 17.09 -20.56
N SER A 8 7.98 17.80 -19.46
CA SER A 8 9.00 18.50 -18.70
C SER A 8 9.57 17.60 -17.60
N GLY A 9 10.79 17.91 -17.13
CA GLY A 9 11.38 17.27 -15.95
C GLY A 9 12.27 16.05 -16.19
N LEU A 10 12.41 15.55 -17.41
CA LEU A 10 13.40 14.51 -17.75
C LEU A 10 14.81 15.10 -17.92
N ASP A 11 15.83 14.36 -17.49
CA ASP A 11 17.24 14.69 -17.76
C ASP A 11 17.65 14.24 -19.18
N ALA A 12 17.13 13.09 -19.62
CA ALA A 12 17.36 12.52 -20.95
C ALA A 12 16.11 11.80 -21.50
N GLU A 13 16.18 11.41 -22.78
CA GLU A 13 15.14 10.62 -23.42
C GLU A 13 14.96 9.25 -22.72
N ILE A 14 13.70 8.84 -22.52
CA ILE A 14 13.32 7.51 -22.05
C ILE A 14 12.57 6.75 -23.13
N GLU A 15 12.74 5.44 -23.14
CA GLU A 15 11.97 4.53 -24.01
C GLU A 15 11.00 3.72 -23.14
N VAL A 16 9.72 3.74 -23.49
CA VAL A 16 8.70 2.90 -22.86
C VAL A 16 8.24 1.87 -23.87
N PHE A 17 8.56 0.61 -23.59
CA PHE A 17 8.08 -0.54 -24.35
C PHE A 17 7.00 -1.25 -23.54
N ARG A 18 5.89 -1.65 -24.18
CA ARG A 18 4.88 -2.52 -23.56
C ARG A 18 4.91 -3.89 -24.22
N ASP A 19 4.95 -4.93 -23.39
CA ASP A 19 4.92 -6.31 -23.88
C ASP A 19 3.51 -6.73 -24.35
N GLU A 20 3.36 -8.00 -24.73
CA GLU A 20 2.09 -8.56 -25.21
C GLU A 20 0.96 -8.54 -24.16
N TRP A 21 1.31 -8.41 -22.87
CA TRP A 21 0.38 -8.31 -21.74
C TRP A 21 0.13 -6.86 -21.31
N GLY A 22 0.73 -5.90 -22.03
CA GLY A 22 0.65 -4.47 -21.72
C GLY A 22 1.54 -4.02 -20.57
N ILE A 23 2.45 -4.87 -20.08
CA ILE A 23 3.35 -4.53 -18.97
C ILE A 23 4.36 -3.50 -19.46
N PRO A 24 4.45 -2.31 -18.82
CA PRO A 24 5.38 -1.28 -19.24
C PRO A 24 6.81 -1.58 -18.76
N HIS A 25 7.76 -1.48 -19.69
CA HIS A 25 9.20 -1.53 -19.47
C HIS A 25 9.78 -0.16 -19.75
N VAL A 26 10.27 0.51 -18.70
CA VAL A 26 10.90 1.83 -18.80
C VAL A 26 12.41 1.64 -18.92
N ARG A 27 13.00 2.07 -20.04
CA ARG A 27 14.44 2.15 -20.24
C ARG A 27 14.88 3.61 -20.15
N ALA A 28 15.83 3.89 -19.27
CA ALA A 28 16.33 5.23 -19.00
C ALA A 28 17.84 5.22 -18.74
N ALA A 29 18.51 6.35 -18.96
CA ALA A 29 19.95 6.51 -18.74
C ALA A 29 20.30 6.84 -17.26
N THR A 30 19.36 7.40 -16.50
CA THR A 30 19.54 7.81 -15.11
C THR A 30 18.52 7.16 -14.19
N VAL A 31 18.84 7.10 -12.90
CA VAL A 31 17.90 6.61 -11.87
C VAL A 31 16.69 7.56 -11.75
N HIS A 32 16.92 8.86 -11.87
CA HIS A 32 15.87 9.87 -11.88
C HIS A 32 14.84 9.57 -12.98
N ASP A 33 15.30 9.46 -14.23
CA ASP A 33 14.44 9.26 -15.39
C ASP A 33 13.74 7.89 -15.37
N ALA A 34 14.37 6.86 -14.77
CA ALA A 34 13.73 5.57 -14.58
C ALA A 34 12.50 5.66 -13.65
N PHE A 35 12.63 6.33 -12.50
CA PHE A 35 11.51 6.50 -11.57
C PHE A 35 10.47 7.50 -12.07
N PHE A 36 10.90 8.56 -12.78
CA PHE A 36 10.01 9.44 -13.52
C PHE A 36 9.15 8.65 -14.51
N GLY A 37 9.79 7.84 -15.38
CA GLY A 37 9.08 7.02 -16.34
C GLY A 37 8.13 6.02 -15.66
N GLN A 38 8.53 5.44 -14.53
CA GLN A 38 7.66 4.56 -13.74
C GLN A 38 6.41 5.30 -13.23
N GLY A 39 6.56 6.51 -12.71
CA GLY A 39 5.43 7.35 -12.29
C GLY A 39 4.50 7.70 -13.46
N PHE A 40 5.08 8.05 -14.61
CA PHE A 40 4.34 8.37 -15.82
C PHE A 40 3.47 7.21 -16.31
N VAL A 41 4.04 6.00 -16.47
CA VAL A 41 3.27 4.83 -16.94
C VAL A 41 2.25 4.35 -15.91
N HIS A 42 2.53 4.51 -14.61
CA HIS A 42 1.54 4.24 -13.57
C HIS A 42 0.36 5.20 -13.64
N ALA A 43 0.59 6.48 -13.92
CA ALA A 43 -0.49 7.42 -14.14
C ALA A 43 -1.29 7.07 -15.41
N GLU A 44 -0.61 6.72 -16.50
CA GLU A 44 -1.27 6.29 -17.74
C GLU A 44 -2.21 5.09 -17.51
N ASP A 45 -1.76 4.09 -16.75
CA ASP A 45 -2.52 2.85 -16.58
C ASP A 45 -3.51 2.88 -15.41
N ARG A 46 -3.17 3.60 -14.33
CA ARG A 46 -3.76 3.39 -12.99
C ARG A 46 -4.13 4.68 -12.28
N LEU A 47 -4.30 5.80 -12.98
CA LEU A 47 -4.58 7.09 -12.35
C LEU A 47 -5.76 7.05 -11.36
N GLY A 48 -6.85 6.37 -11.70
CA GLY A 48 -8.00 6.22 -10.80
C GLY A 48 -7.69 5.41 -9.54
N GLN A 49 -6.86 4.36 -9.65
CA GLN A 49 -6.38 3.60 -8.49
C GLN A 49 -5.45 4.42 -7.60
N LEU A 50 -4.54 5.19 -8.21
CA LEU A 50 -3.64 6.11 -7.49
C LEU A 50 -4.45 7.15 -6.71
N GLU A 51 -5.46 7.76 -7.34
CA GLU A 51 -6.31 8.75 -6.71
C GLU A 51 -7.20 8.15 -5.61
N TYR A 52 -7.72 6.94 -5.82
CA TYR A 52 -8.46 6.17 -4.81
C TYR A 52 -7.62 5.99 -3.53
N ASP A 53 -6.40 5.48 -3.66
CA ASP A 53 -5.53 5.25 -2.51
C ASP A 53 -5.13 6.57 -1.83
N ARG A 54 -4.77 7.59 -2.63
CA ARG A 54 -4.44 8.92 -2.10
C ARG A 54 -5.58 9.52 -1.28
N ARG A 55 -6.82 9.47 -1.80
CA ARG A 55 -8.01 9.97 -1.09
C ARG A 55 -8.29 9.17 0.18
N ARG A 56 -8.16 7.85 0.14
CA ARG A 56 -8.32 7.00 1.32
C ARG A 56 -7.28 7.31 2.39
N ALA A 57 -6.02 7.52 2.01
CA ALA A 57 -4.96 7.87 2.94
C ALA A 57 -5.22 9.23 3.62
N HIS A 58 -5.74 10.19 2.86
CA HIS A 58 -6.11 11.52 3.38
C HIS A 58 -7.47 11.55 4.10
N GLY A 59 -8.18 10.42 4.15
CA GLY A 59 -9.53 10.31 4.67
C GLY A 59 -10.51 11.26 3.96
N ARG A 60 -10.52 11.21 2.62
CA ARG A 60 -11.36 12.03 1.73
C ARG A 60 -12.08 11.17 0.68
N TRP A 61 -12.17 9.86 0.89
CA TRP A 61 -12.81 8.97 -0.07
C TRP A 61 -14.33 9.12 -0.08
N ALA A 62 -14.95 9.50 1.04
CA ALA A 62 -16.38 9.77 1.14
C ALA A 62 -16.85 10.96 0.28
N GLU A 63 -15.95 11.85 -0.13
CA GLU A 63 -16.26 12.92 -1.10
C GLU A 63 -16.63 12.36 -2.48
N VAL A 64 -16.22 11.13 -2.78
CA VAL A 64 -16.44 10.45 -4.06
C VAL A 64 -17.42 9.28 -3.90
N ALA A 65 -17.21 8.43 -2.90
CA ALA A 65 -18.00 7.23 -2.67
C ALA A 65 -19.22 7.43 -1.75
N GLY A 66 -19.39 8.63 -1.18
CA GLY A 66 -20.50 8.97 -0.30
C GLY A 66 -20.42 8.31 1.08
N GLU A 67 -21.58 8.23 1.73
CA GLU A 67 -21.75 7.78 3.12
C GLU A 67 -21.03 6.46 3.47
N PRO A 68 -21.04 5.41 2.64
CA PRO A 68 -20.38 4.14 2.99
C PRO A 68 -18.88 4.26 3.27
N ALA A 69 -18.20 5.28 2.74
CA ALA A 69 -16.77 5.50 2.93
C ALA A 69 -16.42 6.32 4.19
N VAL A 70 -17.40 6.96 4.84
CA VAL A 70 -17.18 7.87 5.98
C VAL A 70 -16.46 7.17 7.13
N ALA A 71 -16.83 5.93 7.44
CA ALA A 71 -16.20 5.17 8.51
C ALA A 71 -14.69 4.99 8.29
N PHE A 72 -14.27 4.72 7.05
CA PHE A 72 -12.85 4.58 6.72
C PHE A 72 -12.13 5.92 6.76
N ASP A 73 -12.76 6.99 6.27
CA ASP A 73 -12.17 8.33 6.31
C ASP A 73 -11.91 8.81 7.74
N VAL A 74 -12.88 8.60 8.65
CA VAL A 74 -12.71 8.87 10.08
C VAL A 74 -11.57 8.04 10.65
N PHE A 75 -11.49 6.76 10.30
CA PHE A 75 -10.40 5.89 10.71
C PHE A 75 -9.03 6.39 10.24
N ALA A 76 -8.88 6.72 8.95
CA ALA A 76 -7.63 7.20 8.37
C ALA A 76 -7.14 8.49 9.03
N ARG A 77 -8.07 9.42 9.31
CA ARG A 77 -7.77 10.67 10.04
C ARG A 77 -7.40 10.42 11.49
N ARG A 78 -8.09 9.51 12.20
CA ARG A 78 -7.75 9.16 13.59
C ARG A 78 -6.40 8.46 13.70
N CYS A 79 -6.00 7.69 12.70
CA CYS A 79 -4.66 7.12 12.62
C CYS A 79 -3.59 8.15 12.21
N GLY A 80 -4.00 9.35 11.78
CA GLY A 80 -3.09 10.39 11.33
C GLY A 80 -2.31 10.00 10.07
N LEU A 81 -2.89 9.22 9.15
CA LEU A 81 -2.15 8.68 8.00
C LEU A 81 -1.53 9.77 7.11
N ARG A 82 -2.26 10.87 6.86
CA ARG A 82 -1.74 12.03 6.12
C ARG A 82 -0.54 12.69 6.78
N ASP A 83 -0.63 12.90 8.10
CA ASP A 83 0.41 13.57 8.86
C ASP A 83 1.63 12.66 9.03
N ALA A 84 1.40 11.34 9.18
CA ALA A 84 2.46 10.33 9.11
C ALA A 84 3.16 10.34 7.76
N ALA A 85 2.42 10.34 6.65
CA ALA A 85 2.99 10.39 5.30
C ALA A 85 3.85 11.63 5.05
N THR A 86 3.42 12.79 5.56
CA THR A 86 4.21 14.03 5.50
C THR A 86 5.50 13.90 6.29
N ARG A 87 5.41 13.46 7.55
CA ARG A 87 6.60 13.25 8.40
C ARG A 87 7.56 12.22 7.82
N GLU A 88 7.05 11.15 7.21
CA GLU A 88 7.87 10.15 6.53
C GLU A 88 8.61 10.77 5.35
N ALA A 89 7.92 11.52 4.49
CA ALA A 89 8.53 12.19 3.34
C ALA A 89 9.61 13.21 3.74
N ASP A 90 9.41 13.90 4.87
CA ASP A 90 10.40 14.85 5.43
C ASP A 90 11.59 14.14 6.07
N ALA A 91 11.41 12.90 6.56
CA ALA A 91 12.45 12.09 7.19
C ALA A 91 13.20 11.18 6.20
N LEU A 92 12.83 11.16 4.92
CA LEU A 92 13.50 10.34 3.92
C LEU A 92 14.97 10.72 3.79
N ALA A 93 15.82 9.70 3.69
CA ALA A 93 17.20 9.90 3.27
C ALA A 93 17.23 10.58 1.88
N PRO A 94 18.21 11.45 1.58
CA PRO A 94 18.23 12.26 0.35
C PRO A 94 17.95 11.45 -0.93
N LYS A 95 18.61 10.29 -1.08
CA LYS A 95 18.42 9.41 -2.24
C LYS A 95 17.00 8.85 -2.36
N ALA A 96 16.36 8.51 -1.23
CA ALA A 96 14.98 8.02 -1.25
C ALA A 96 13.98 9.15 -1.57
N ARG A 97 14.28 10.36 -1.09
CA ARG A 97 13.50 11.56 -1.42
C ARG A 97 13.57 11.88 -2.91
N GLU A 98 14.77 11.89 -3.50
CA GLU A 98 14.98 12.08 -4.94
C GLU A 98 14.18 11.08 -5.78
N VAL A 99 14.15 9.81 -5.38
CA VAL A 99 13.37 8.76 -6.05
C VAL A 99 11.87 9.04 -6.02
N LEU A 100 11.31 9.39 -4.86
CA LEU A 100 9.87 9.65 -4.76
C LEU A 100 9.46 10.98 -5.40
N ASP A 101 10.33 12.00 -5.37
CA ASP A 101 10.11 13.25 -6.09
C ASP A 101 10.11 13.01 -7.60
N ALA A 102 11.05 12.23 -8.14
CA ALA A 102 11.09 11.85 -9.56
C ALA A 102 9.83 11.07 -9.97
N TYR A 103 9.43 10.08 -9.17
CA TYR A 103 8.20 9.32 -9.40
C TYR A 103 6.95 10.20 -9.39
N ALA A 104 6.83 11.12 -8.43
CA ALA A 104 5.72 12.07 -8.38
C ALA A 104 5.74 13.04 -9.57
N ALA A 105 6.92 13.49 -10.01
CA ALA A 105 7.09 14.33 -11.20
C ALA A 105 6.62 13.62 -12.47
N GLY A 106 6.88 12.31 -12.61
CA GLY A 106 6.37 11.50 -13.71
C GLY A 106 4.83 11.44 -13.75
N ILE A 107 4.18 11.27 -12.60
CA ILE A 107 2.71 11.33 -12.50
C ILE A 107 2.22 12.72 -12.91
N ASN A 108 2.86 13.78 -12.42
CA ASN A 108 2.48 15.15 -12.73
C ASN A 108 2.62 15.48 -14.21
N ALA A 109 3.71 15.03 -14.84
CA ALA A 109 3.93 15.18 -16.27
C ALA A 109 2.82 14.52 -17.10
N TYR A 110 2.29 13.36 -16.67
CA TYR A 110 1.12 12.76 -17.31
C TYR A 110 -0.14 13.62 -17.14
N LEU A 111 -0.37 14.16 -15.94
CA LEU A 111 -1.52 15.05 -15.67
C LEU A 111 -1.46 16.36 -16.50
N GLU A 112 -0.27 16.90 -16.72
CA GLU A 112 -0.03 18.11 -17.50
C GLU A 112 -0.33 17.94 -19.00
N LEU A 113 -0.37 16.71 -19.52
CA LEU A 113 -0.78 16.46 -20.91
C LEU A 113 -2.25 16.83 -21.18
N GLY A 114 -3.06 16.99 -20.12
CA GLY A 114 -4.48 17.37 -20.27
C GLY A 114 -5.29 16.33 -21.05
N ARG A 115 -4.88 15.06 -21.00
CA ARG A 115 -5.65 13.95 -21.59
C ARG A 115 -6.98 13.78 -20.87
N ASP A 116 -7.93 13.16 -21.56
CA ASP A 116 -9.20 12.78 -20.95
C ASP A 116 -8.97 11.90 -19.71
N LEU A 117 -9.75 12.17 -18.66
CA LEU A 117 -9.69 11.37 -17.44
C LEU A 117 -10.12 9.92 -17.74
N PRO A 118 -9.54 8.93 -17.05
CA PRO A 118 -10.00 7.56 -17.18
C PRO A 118 -11.48 7.46 -16.75
N PRO A 119 -12.25 6.49 -17.30
CA PRO A 119 -13.70 6.45 -17.14
C PRO A 119 -14.20 6.48 -15.68
N ASP A 120 -13.44 5.87 -14.77
CA ASP A 120 -13.73 5.85 -13.34
C ASP A 120 -13.64 7.24 -12.70
N LEU A 121 -12.60 8.03 -13.01
CA LEU A 121 -12.46 9.41 -12.53
C LEU A 121 -13.40 10.38 -13.25
N ALA A 122 -13.57 10.23 -14.57
CA ALA A 122 -14.45 11.06 -15.37
C ALA A 122 -15.90 10.98 -14.86
N ARG A 123 -16.37 9.77 -14.53
CA ARG A 123 -17.72 9.53 -14.00
C ARG A 123 -18.00 10.28 -12.70
N VAL A 124 -16.99 10.48 -11.86
CA VAL A 124 -17.13 11.14 -10.55
C VAL A 124 -16.65 12.59 -10.55
N GLY A 125 -16.20 13.12 -11.70
CA GLY A 125 -15.74 14.50 -11.84
C GLY A 125 -14.51 14.84 -11.01
N VAL A 126 -13.68 13.85 -10.66
CA VAL A 126 -12.48 14.06 -9.86
C VAL A 126 -11.29 14.40 -10.76
N VAL A 127 -10.78 15.61 -10.62
CA VAL A 127 -9.52 16.04 -11.23
C VAL A 127 -8.39 15.87 -10.20
N PRO A 128 -7.39 15.00 -10.45
CA PRO A 128 -6.29 14.80 -9.51
C PRO A 128 -5.45 16.08 -9.36
N ALA A 129 -5.18 16.46 -8.11
CA ALA A 129 -4.17 17.48 -7.80
C ALA A 129 -2.75 16.95 -8.07
N PRO A 130 -1.75 17.83 -8.25
CA PRO A 130 -0.36 17.43 -8.37
C PRO A 130 0.11 16.56 -7.19
N TRP A 131 0.89 15.53 -7.50
CA TRP A 131 1.47 14.57 -6.58
C TRP A 131 2.79 15.08 -6.01
N ARG A 132 3.09 14.63 -4.78
CA ARG A 132 4.34 14.87 -4.06
C ARG A 132 4.88 13.56 -3.48
N ALA A 133 6.13 13.53 -3.02
CA ALA A 133 6.68 12.38 -2.28
C ALA A 133 5.80 11.95 -1.08
N ALA A 134 5.17 12.91 -0.39
CA ALA A 134 4.23 12.62 0.69
C ALA A 134 3.00 11.81 0.23
N ASP A 135 2.50 12.01 -1.00
CA ASP A 135 1.39 11.21 -1.52
C ASP A 135 1.83 9.77 -1.83
N CYS A 136 3.10 9.58 -2.25
CA CYS A 136 3.68 8.25 -2.44
C CYS A 136 3.75 7.49 -1.10
N CYS A 137 4.21 8.16 -0.03
CA CYS A 137 4.21 7.61 1.33
C CYS A 137 2.77 7.32 1.81
N ALA A 138 1.82 8.20 1.49
CA ALA A 138 0.41 8.03 1.87
C ALA A 138 -0.21 6.77 1.25
N VAL A 139 0.06 6.51 -0.04
CA VAL A 139 -0.36 5.27 -0.73
C VAL A 139 0.23 4.04 -0.07
N PHE A 140 1.52 4.08 0.29
CA PHE A 140 2.15 2.98 1.02
C PHE A 140 1.44 2.74 2.36
N LEU A 141 1.26 3.78 3.18
CA LEU A 141 0.65 3.66 4.50
C LEU A 141 -0.78 3.15 4.46
N VAL A 142 -1.65 3.66 3.59
CA VAL A 142 -3.05 3.24 3.56
C VAL A 142 -3.24 1.79 3.10
N ARG A 143 -2.33 1.27 2.27
CA ARG A 143 -2.34 -0.14 1.90
C ARG A 143 -1.85 -1.05 3.02
N HIS A 144 -0.91 -0.57 3.84
CA HIS A 144 -0.30 -1.38 4.89
C HIS A 144 -0.96 -1.24 6.26
N VAL A 145 -1.71 -0.16 6.52
CA VAL A 145 -2.40 0.05 7.80
C VAL A 145 -3.32 -1.13 8.14
N VAL A 146 -3.93 -1.77 7.15
CA VAL A 146 -4.81 -2.93 7.35
C VAL A 146 -4.05 -4.24 7.61
N PHE A 147 -2.76 -4.30 7.27
CA PHE A 147 -1.91 -5.47 7.50
C PHE A 147 -1.29 -5.52 8.90
N ALA A 148 -1.37 -4.43 9.67
CA ALA A 148 -0.77 -4.33 11.01
C ALA A 148 -1.43 -5.22 12.10
N ASN A 149 -2.34 -6.14 11.74
CA ASN A 149 -2.97 -7.17 12.60
C ASN A 149 -3.69 -6.67 13.88
N TRP A 150 -3.78 -5.36 14.11
CA TRP A 150 -4.50 -4.74 15.23
C TRP A 150 -5.98 -5.16 15.25
N GLN A 151 -6.59 -5.36 14.08
CA GLN A 151 -7.93 -5.96 13.91
C GLN A 151 -8.12 -7.24 14.73
N LYS A 152 -7.16 -8.16 14.64
CA LYS A 152 -7.20 -9.42 15.37
C LYS A 152 -7.00 -9.20 16.87
N LYS A 153 -6.06 -8.35 17.27
CA LYS A 153 -5.82 -8.02 18.68
C LYS A 153 -7.06 -7.43 19.35
N LEU A 154 -7.75 -6.56 18.64
CA LEU A 154 -8.94 -5.89 19.14
C LEU A 154 -10.14 -6.85 19.21
N TRP A 155 -10.32 -7.73 18.21
CA TRP A 155 -11.32 -8.80 18.26
C TRP A 155 -11.07 -9.75 19.45
N ARG A 156 -9.81 -10.15 19.68
CA ARG A 156 -9.41 -10.94 20.87
C ARG A 156 -9.75 -10.23 22.16
N GLY A 157 -9.47 -8.93 22.26
CA GLY A 157 -9.80 -8.13 23.44
C GLY A 157 -11.29 -8.15 23.76
N ARG A 158 -12.16 -7.98 22.76
CA ARG A 158 -13.62 -8.10 22.92
C ARG A 158 -14.06 -9.49 23.36
N LEU A 159 -13.49 -10.53 22.74
CA LEU A 159 -13.84 -11.91 23.06
C LEU A 159 -13.39 -12.26 24.50
N ALA A 160 -12.22 -11.79 24.92
CA ALA A 160 -11.73 -11.95 26.28
C ALA A 160 -12.63 -11.23 27.29
N ALA A 161 -13.09 -10.01 26.97
CA ALA A 161 -14.00 -9.25 27.83
C ALA A 161 -15.38 -9.92 27.95
N ALA A 162 -15.88 -10.55 26.88
CA ALA A 162 -17.21 -11.17 26.87
C ALA A 162 -17.22 -12.60 27.43
N LEU A 163 -16.17 -13.39 27.16
CA LEU A 163 -16.14 -14.84 27.42
C LEU A 163 -15.01 -15.28 28.36
N GLY A 164 -14.14 -14.36 28.77
CA GLY A 164 -12.91 -14.66 29.51
C GLY A 164 -11.75 -15.13 28.62
N ALA A 165 -10.53 -14.93 29.10
CA ALA A 165 -9.30 -15.25 28.37
C ALA A 165 -9.19 -16.75 27.98
N ASP A 166 -9.69 -17.65 28.84
CA ASP A 166 -9.67 -19.10 28.58
C ASP A 166 -10.52 -19.50 27.37
N ALA A 167 -11.65 -18.85 27.15
CA ALA A 167 -12.51 -19.11 26.00
C ALA A 167 -11.84 -18.67 24.69
N VAL A 168 -11.14 -17.52 24.70
CA VAL A 168 -10.34 -17.05 23.57
C VAL A 168 -9.24 -18.04 23.23
N ALA A 169 -8.48 -18.51 24.23
CA ALA A 169 -7.39 -19.46 24.05
C ALA A 169 -7.86 -20.80 23.44
N ARG A 170 -9.09 -21.23 23.76
CA ARG A 170 -9.71 -22.43 23.17
C ARG A 170 -10.18 -22.19 21.73
N LEU A 171 -10.76 -21.02 21.44
CA LEU A 171 -11.29 -20.66 20.12
C LEU A 171 -10.19 -20.45 19.08
N GLU A 172 -9.03 -19.94 19.47
CA GLU A 172 -7.90 -19.79 18.56
C GLU A 172 -7.21 -21.10 18.21
N SER A 173 -7.74 -22.24 18.72
CA SER A 173 -7.22 -23.59 18.54
C SER A 173 -5.70 -23.54 18.48
N ALA A 174 -5.03 -23.24 19.59
CA ALA A 174 -3.58 -23.30 19.64
C ALA A 174 -3.18 -24.64 19.06
N ASP A 175 -2.73 -24.65 17.81
CA ASP A 175 -2.37 -25.86 17.11
C ASP A 175 -1.06 -26.26 17.77
N ARG A 176 -1.18 -27.10 18.80
CA ARG A 176 -0.07 -27.56 19.63
C ARG A 176 0.81 -28.56 18.87
N ARG A 177 0.48 -28.88 17.61
CA ARG A 177 1.35 -29.67 16.76
C ARG A 177 2.64 -28.88 16.53
N PRO A 178 3.81 -29.55 16.53
CA PRO A 178 5.06 -28.90 16.19
C PRO A 178 4.98 -28.44 14.73
N VAL A 179 4.74 -27.14 14.54
CA VAL A 179 4.86 -26.50 13.23
C VAL A 179 6.34 -26.13 13.02
N PRO A 180 6.93 -26.46 11.85
CA PRO A 180 8.26 -25.97 11.53
C PRO A 180 8.26 -24.44 11.56
N LEU A 181 9.00 -23.85 12.48
CA LEU A 181 9.18 -22.40 12.50
C LEU A 181 10.17 -22.00 11.41
N ILE A 182 9.94 -20.84 10.77
CA ILE A 182 10.89 -20.24 9.82
C ILE A 182 12.23 -19.97 10.52
N ILE A 183 12.19 -19.63 11.81
CA ILE A 183 13.35 -19.51 12.69
C ILE A 183 13.04 -20.32 13.97
N PRO A 184 13.80 -21.37 14.31
CA PRO A 184 13.60 -22.12 15.56
C PRO A 184 13.84 -21.21 16.78
N PRO A 185 13.11 -21.38 17.91
CA PRO A 185 12.98 -20.31 18.89
C PRO A 185 14.16 -20.29 19.86
N PRO A 186 14.57 -19.10 20.30
CA PRO A 186 14.56 -18.89 21.74
C PRO A 186 13.90 -17.56 22.11
N GLU A 187 12.95 -17.62 23.04
CA GLU A 187 12.75 -16.59 24.07
C GLU A 187 12.23 -15.19 23.64
N LEU A 188 11.05 -15.06 23.04
CA LEU A 188 10.46 -13.72 22.86
C LEU A 188 8.94 -13.72 23.01
N PHE A 189 8.43 -13.43 24.23
CA PHE A 189 7.30 -12.51 24.49
C PHE A 189 6.83 -12.52 25.96
N THR A 190 6.62 -11.34 26.55
CA THR A 190 5.94 -11.13 27.84
C THR A 190 4.78 -10.14 27.62
N PRO A 191 3.51 -10.45 27.98
CA PRO A 191 2.38 -9.56 27.74
C PRO A 191 2.36 -8.29 28.63
N ASP A 192 1.75 -7.22 28.12
CA ASP A 192 1.48 -5.91 28.76
C ASP A 192 0.05 -5.86 29.34
N ASP A 193 -0.21 -5.06 30.38
CA ASP A 193 -1.36 -5.14 31.31
C ASP A 193 -2.51 -4.12 31.08
N ARG A 194 -2.65 -3.59 29.86
CA ARG A 194 -3.70 -2.60 29.51
C ARG A 194 -5.13 -3.18 29.44
N ASP A 195 -6.12 -2.38 29.84
CA ASP A 195 -7.56 -2.73 29.83
C ASP A 195 -8.14 -2.81 28.39
N PRO A 196 -8.70 -3.96 27.97
CA PRO A 196 -9.36 -4.11 26.67
C PRO A 196 -10.56 -3.20 26.39
N ALA A 197 -11.20 -2.61 27.41
CA ALA A 197 -12.41 -1.78 27.25
C ALA A 197 -12.15 -0.46 26.49
N ASP A 198 -10.94 0.10 26.60
CA ASP A 198 -10.53 1.36 25.96
C ASP A 198 -10.53 1.30 24.42
N LEU A 199 -10.69 0.11 23.86
CA LEU A 199 -10.53 -0.19 22.44
C LEU A 199 -11.86 -0.22 21.65
N ALA A 200 -13.00 -0.10 22.34
CA ALA A 200 -14.33 -0.26 21.75
C ALA A 200 -14.67 0.69 20.57
N PRO A 201 -14.31 2.00 20.59
CA PRO A 201 -14.60 2.91 19.48
C PRO A 201 -13.78 2.64 18.22
N VAL A 202 -12.53 2.20 18.39
CA VAL A 202 -11.63 1.84 17.28
C VAL A 202 -12.22 0.64 16.55
N LEU A 203 -12.67 -0.37 17.31
CA LEU A 203 -13.29 -1.58 16.79
C LEU A 203 -14.57 -1.39 15.98
N ALA A 204 -15.43 -0.43 16.34
CA ALA A 204 -16.66 -0.17 15.59
C ALA A 204 -16.37 0.36 14.19
N ALA A 205 -15.36 1.23 14.05
CA ALA A 205 -14.94 1.76 12.75
C ALA A 205 -14.29 0.68 11.84
N MET A 206 -13.81 -0.41 12.45
CA MET A 206 -13.02 -1.45 11.78
C MET A 206 -13.81 -2.63 11.23
N ALA A 207 -15.01 -2.88 11.75
CA ALA A 207 -15.88 -3.93 11.24
C ALA A 207 -16.17 -3.75 9.72
N GLN A 208 -16.02 -2.52 9.22
CA GLN A 208 -16.13 -2.12 7.82
C GLN A 208 -14.87 -2.43 6.97
N VAL A 209 -13.75 -2.79 7.61
CA VAL A 209 -12.40 -2.92 7.00
C VAL A 209 -11.87 -4.36 7.03
N ALA A 210 -12.46 -5.23 7.85
CA ALA A 210 -12.03 -6.60 8.04
C ALA A 210 -12.35 -7.50 6.83
N GLY A 211 -11.50 -7.44 5.80
CA GLY A 211 -11.41 -8.50 4.78
C GLY A 211 -10.69 -9.72 5.33
N ALA A 212 -11.04 -10.91 4.85
CA ALA A 212 -10.33 -12.14 5.17
C ALA A 212 -8.85 -11.99 4.78
N ALA A 213 -7.94 -12.06 5.76
CA ALA A 213 -6.51 -12.03 5.49
C ALA A 213 -6.14 -13.31 4.72
N ALA A 214 -5.75 -13.15 3.46
CA ALA A 214 -5.22 -14.22 2.61
C ALA A 214 -3.74 -14.50 2.97
N GLY A 215 -3.33 -15.77 2.87
CA GLY A 215 -1.95 -16.19 2.98
C GLY A 215 -1.18 -16.02 1.68
N SER A 216 0.13 -15.87 1.76
CA SER A 216 1.05 -15.88 0.62
C SER A 216 1.98 -17.08 0.73
N ASN A 217 2.34 -17.67 -0.40
CA ASN A 217 3.34 -18.73 -0.48
C ASN A 217 4.59 -18.16 -1.14
N ALA A 218 5.76 -18.58 -0.67
CA ALA A 218 7.03 -18.32 -1.33
C ALA A 218 7.90 -19.57 -1.19
N TRP A 219 8.57 -19.96 -2.27
CA TRP A 219 9.37 -21.18 -2.37
C TRP A 219 10.76 -20.80 -2.86
N ALA A 220 11.79 -21.33 -2.21
CA ALA A 220 13.17 -21.22 -2.66
C ALA A 220 13.75 -22.62 -2.84
N LEU A 221 14.15 -22.94 -4.07
CA LEU A 221 14.82 -24.20 -4.40
C LEU A 221 16.28 -23.93 -4.72
N ALA A 222 17.17 -24.65 -4.03
CA ALA A 222 18.59 -24.64 -4.34
C ALA A 222 18.82 -25.17 -5.77
N GLY A 223 19.87 -24.70 -6.44
CA GLY A 223 20.22 -25.15 -7.80
C GLY A 223 20.45 -26.66 -7.91
N SER A 224 20.92 -27.31 -6.84
CA SER A 224 21.04 -28.77 -6.76
C SER A 224 19.70 -29.53 -6.82
N ARG A 225 18.58 -28.82 -6.72
CA ARG A 225 17.21 -29.34 -6.79
C ARG A 225 16.47 -28.88 -8.05
N THR A 226 17.13 -28.21 -8.99
CA THR A 226 16.51 -27.72 -10.24
C THR A 226 17.21 -28.32 -11.46
N ALA A 227 16.47 -28.50 -12.56
CA ALA A 227 17.04 -29.02 -13.81
C ALA A 227 18.08 -28.07 -14.44
N SER A 228 17.97 -26.76 -14.16
CA SER A 228 18.89 -25.75 -14.69
C SER A 228 20.20 -25.64 -13.89
N GLY A 229 20.29 -26.28 -12.72
CA GLY A 229 21.40 -26.08 -11.79
C GLY A 229 21.40 -24.70 -11.10
N ARG A 230 20.43 -23.82 -11.40
CA ARG A 230 20.31 -22.46 -10.84
C ARG A 230 19.22 -22.39 -9.77
N PRO A 231 19.37 -21.54 -8.74
CA PRO A 231 18.31 -21.32 -7.77
C PRO A 231 16.99 -20.87 -8.42
N LEU A 232 15.87 -21.28 -7.86
CA LEU A 232 14.53 -20.86 -8.27
C LEU A 232 13.79 -20.23 -7.09
N VAL A 233 13.18 -19.07 -7.32
CA VAL A 233 12.30 -18.37 -6.37
C VAL A 233 10.93 -18.22 -7.04
N ALA A 234 9.87 -18.64 -6.34
CA ALA A 234 8.47 -18.59 -6.81
C ALA A 234 7.52 -18.18 -5.69
#